data_AF-A0AAV5TA99-F1
#
_entry.id   AF-A0AAV5TA99-F1
#
_cell.length_a   1.000
_cell.length_b   1.000
_cell.length_c   1.000
_cell.angle_alpha   90.00
_cell.angle_beta   90.00
_cell.angle_gamma   90.00
#
_symmetry.space_group_name_H-M   'P 1'
#
loop_
_entity.id
_entity.type
_entity.pdbx_description
1 polymer ?
#
loop_
_entity_poly.entity_id
_entity_poly.type
_entity_poly.pdbx_seq_one_letter_code
_entity_poly.pdbx_strand_id
1 'polypeptide(L)'
;PFSSCSNFDAIRDFEYGDCSYNDSIDSCYLIDELQIAQLFGTSAMVIIPKVISCLSLSLNIFYGILSLSWRKKGLSCKKNNVFLASRSYTSVITILLLNIALFVWMYGQLNFFLTSIFLGLIDTADFMFIMGTNFAHSVLLYTAVIHPFIYANYLTFKHCVGVGISLVFLASLQGVVIGMGCSILLFPSSSPIKCPIETCQ
;
A
#
# COMPACT_ATOMS: atom_id res chain seq x y z
N PRO A 1 15.09 31.91 15.47
CA PRO A 1 13.70 31.41 15.63
C PRO A 1 12.97 31.53 14.29
N PHE A 2 12.18 30.55 13.87
CA PHE A 2 11.53 30.55 12.55
C PHE A 2 10.49 31.66 12.37
N SER A 3 9.91 32.14 13.48
CA SER A 3 8.91 33.21 13.53
C SER A 3 9.40 34.59 13.10
N SER A 4 10.72 34.79 12.96
CA SER A 4 11.30 36.05 12.46
C SER A 4 11.44 36.09 10.93
N CYS A 5 11.09 35.02 10.22
CA CYS A 5 11.20 34.95 8.77
C CYS A 5 9.95 35.53 8.08
N SER A 6 10.14 36.23 6.96
CA SER A 6 9.04 36.85 6.20
C SER A 6 8.03 35.86 5.64
N ASN A 7 8.47 34.62 5.39
CA ASN A 7 7.66 33.57 4.79
C ASN A 7 6.98 32.67 5.85
N PHE A 8 7.12 32.99 7.14
CA PHE A 8 6.51 32.22 8.22
C PHE A 8 4.98 32.36 8.19
N ASP A 9 4.28 31.24 8.00
CA ASP A 9 2.82 31.19 8.06
C ASP A 9 2.39 30.66 9.43
N ALA A 10 1.81 31.53 10.25
CA ALA A 10 1.38 31.18 11.60
C ALA A 10 0.27 30.11 11.65
N ILE A 11 -0.39 29.81 10.53
CA ILE A 11 -1.40 28.75 10.45
C ILE A 11 -0.76 27.40 10.10
N ARG A 12 0.26 27.40 9.23
CA ARG A 12 0.92 26.18 8.72
C ARG A 12 2.15 25.77 9.51
N ASP A 13 2.90 26.72 10.02
CA ASP A 13 4.25 26.51 10.57
C ASP A 13 4.29 26.62 12.10
N PHE A 14 3.12 26.77 12.74
CA PHE A 14 2.98 26.95 14.19
C PHE A 14 3.73 25.88 14.98
N GLU A 15 3.66 24.63 14.55
CA GLU A 15 4.26 23.48 15.22
C GLU A 15 5.80 23.50 15.21
N TYR A 16 6.40 24.24 14.26
CA TYR A 16 7.85 24.36 14.10
C TYR A 16 8.41 25.67 14.65
N GLY A 17 7.54 26.64 15.00
CA GLY A 17 7.93 28.00 15.39
C GLY A 17 8.93 28.06 16.56
N ASP A 18 8.80 27.12 17.51
CA ASP A 18 9.60 27.03 18.73
C ASP A 18 10.65 25.91 18.72
N CYS A 19 10.86 25.21 17.60
CA CYS A 19 11.89 24.18 17.51
C CYS A 19 13.30 24.78 17.62
N SER A 20 14.11 24.28 18.58
CA SER A 20 15.54 24.59 18.65
C SER A 20 16.34 23.65 17.76
N TYR A 21 17.17 24.19 16.87
CA TYR A 21 18.09 23.43 16.03
C TYR A 21 19.45 24.11 16.01
N ASN A 22 20.45 23.43 15.46
CA ASN A 22 21.83 23.90 15.46
C ASN A 22 21.98 25.15 14.57
N ASP A 23 22.49 26.25 15.12
CA ASP A 23 22.53 27.60 14.52
C ASP A 23 23.44 27.75 13.27
N SER A 24 23.99 26.66 12.74
CA SER A 24 24.90 26.71 11.58
C SER A 24 24.18 26.89 10.24
N ILE A 25 22.85 26.75 10.20
CA ILE A 25 22.03 26.83 8.97
C ILE A 25 21.05 28.01 9.10
N ASP A 26 20.90 28.79 8.03
CA ASP A 26 19.99 29.94 7.99
C ASP A 26 18.53 29.50 8.21
N SER A 27 17.92 30.08 9.23
CA SER A 27 16.54 29.80 9.66
C SER A 27 15.52 30.00 8.56
N CYS A 28 15.71 31.01 7.72
CA CYS A 28 14.73 31.36 6.70
C CYS A 28 14.86 30.49 5.44
N TYR A 29 16.04 29.90 5.20
CA TYR A 29 16.22 28.89 4.17
C TYR A 29 15.55 27.56 4.58
N LEU A 30 15.71 27.17 5.85
CA LEU A 30 15.21 25.89 6.35
C LEU A 30 13.68 25.82 6.39
N ILE A 31 12.98 26.93 6.67
CA ILE A 31 11.51 26.96 6.61
C ILE A 31 10.96 26.91 5.19
N ASP A 32 11.68 27.49 4.21
CA ASP A 32 11.29 27.45 2.80
C ASP A 32 11.35 25.99 2.28
N GLU A 33 12.44 25.29 2.58
CA GLU A 33 12.58 23.85 2.29
C GLU A 33 11.49 23.00 2.99
N LEU A 34 11.15 23.32 4.25
CA LEU A 34 10.10 22.63 4.98
C LEU A 34 8.72 22.84 4.33
N GLN A 35 8.42 24.07 3.91
CA GLN A 35 7.19 24.41 3.23
C GLN A 35 7.10 23.75 1.85
N ILE A 36 8.20 23.66 1.09
CA ILE A 36 8.28 22.96 -0.19
C ILE A 36 8.02 21.45 0.02
N ALA A 37 8.66 20.84 1.03
CA ALA A 37 8.47 19.43 1.37
C ALA A 37 7.02 19.12 1.76
N GLN A 38 6.39 19.98 2.57
CA GLN A 38 4.97 19.86 2.92
C GLN A 38 4.06 20.00 1.68
N LEU A 39 4.34 20.94 0.78
CA LEU A 39 3.54 21.14 -0.42
C LEU A 39 3.62 19.90 -1.35
N PHE A 40 4.81 19.32 -1.48
CA PHE A 40 5.03 18.09 -2.23
C PHE A 40 4.30 16.89 -1.59
N GLY A 41 4.39 16.76 -0.26
CA GLY A 41 3.73 15.69 0.49
C GLY A 41 2.19 15.77 0.45
N THR A 42 1.62 16.96 0.38
CA THR A 42 0.16 17.16 0.34
C THR A 42 -0.41 17.08 -1.07
N SER A 43 0.32 17.56 -2.09
CA SER A 43 -0.18 17.63 -3.46
C SER A 43 0.29 16.45 -4.32
N ALA A 44 1.60 16.28 -4.50
CA ALA A 44 2.14 15.29 -5.44
C ALA A 44 1.92 13.85 -4.95
N MET A 45 2.17 13.58 -3.66
CA MET A 45 1.98 12.25 -3.08
C MET A 45 0.51 11.82 -2.98
N VAL A 46 -0.46 12.72 -3.13
CA VAL A 46 -1.89 12.37 -3.14
C VAL A 46 -2.43 12.25 -4.57
N ILE A 47 -2.06 13.19 -5.45
CA ILE A 47 -2.58 13.24 -6.83
C ILE A 47 -2.07 12.05 -7.65
N ILE A 48 -0.76 11.73 -7.57
CA ILE A 48 -0.16 10.66 -8.39
C ILE A 48 -0.78 9.29 -8.06
N PRO A 49 -0.87 8.84 -6.79
CA PRO A 49 -1.51 7.57 -6.47
C PRO A 49 -2.97 7.55 -6.86
N LYS A 50 -3.70 8.68 -6.80
CA LYS A 50 -5.10 8.75 -7.20
C LYS A 50 -5.29 8.49 -8.70
N VAL A 51 -4.45 9.06 -9.56
CA VAL A 51 -4.49 8.83 -11.01
C VAL A 51 -4.16 7.37 -11.33
N ILE A 52 -3.09 6.83 -10.74
CA ILE A 52 -2.67 5.43 -10.93
C ILE A 52 -3.76 4.46 -10.44
N SER A 53 -4.37 4.76 -9.31
CA SER A 53 -5.48 4.03 -8.70
C SER A 53 -6.69 3.96 -9.63
N CYS A 54 -7.12 5.10 -10.20
CA CYS A 54 -8.22 5.13 -11.17
C CYS A 54 -7.92 4.27 -12.41
N LEU A 55 -6.72 4.38 -12.98
CA LEU A 55 -6.32 3.58 -14.14
C LEU A 55 -6.33 2.08 -13.81
N SER A 56 -5.74 1.70 -12.67
CA SER A 56 -5.67 0.31 -12.22
C SER A 56 -7.07 -0.27 -11.94
N LEU A 57 -7.97 0.53 -11.37
CA LEU A 57 -9.35 0.12 -11.13
C LEU A 57 -10.09 -0.17 -12.45
N SER A 58 -9.95 0.71 -13.45
CA SER A 58 -10.56 0.50 -14.77
C SER A 58 -10.07 -0.79 -15.43
N LEU A 59 -8.77 -1.06 -15.37
CA LEU A 59 -8.18 -2.29 -15.93
C LEU A 59 -8.68 -3.56 -15.21
N ASN A 60 -8.74 -3.53 -13.87
CA ASN A 60 -9.21 -4.68 -13.09
C ASN A 60 -10.69 -4.95 -13.29
N ILE A 61 -11.54 -3.91 -13.34
CA ILE A 61 -12.97 -4.06 -13.64
C ILE A 61 -13.17 -4.62 -15.04
N PHE A 62 -12.45 -4.10 -16.04
CA PHE A 62 -12.50 -4.60 -17.41
C PHE A 62 -12.14 -6.09 -17.48
N TYR A 63 -11.08 -6.50 -16.79
CA TYR A 63 -10.70 -7.91 -16.69
C TYR A 63 -11.79 -8.76 -16.00
N GLY A 64 -12.39 -8.26 -14.93
CA GLY A 64 -13.50 -8.92 -14.24
C GLY A 64 -14.70 -9.19 -15.16
N ILE A 65 -15.10 -8.21 -15.97
CA ILE A 65 -16.18 -8.35 -16.97
C ILE A 65 -15.81 -9.41 -18.02
N LEU A 66 -14.58 -9.37 -18.53
CA LEU A 66 -14.08 -10.34 -19.52
C LEU A 66 -14.09 -11.76 -18.95
N SER A 67 -13.61 -11.93 -17.72
CA SER A 67 -13.59 -13.21 -17.00
C SER A 67 -15.00 -13.78 -16.80
N LEU A 68 -15.96 -12.95 -16.42
CA LEU A 68 -17.37 -13.35 -16.30
C LEU A 68 -17.96 -13.78 -17.66
N SER A 69 -17.64 -13.05 -18.73
CA SER A 69 -18.05 -13.40 -20.10
C SER A 69 -17.48 -14.76 -20.54
N TRP A 70 -16.21 -15.05 -20.23
CA TRP A 70 -15.58 -16.34 -20.52
C TRP A 70 -16.15 -17.49 -19.68
N ARG A 71 -16.55 -17.23 -18.42
CA ARG A 71 -17.28 -18.21 -17.59
C ARG A 71 -18.61 -18.59 -18.21
N LYS A 72 -19.40 -17.61 -18.67
CA LYS A 72 -20.68 -17.86 -19.34
C LYS A 72 -20.53 -18.70 -20.61
N LYS A 73 -19.38 -18.59 -21.30
CA LYS A 73 -19.06 -19.38 -22.51
C LYS A 73 -18.41 -20.75 -22.21
N GLY A 74 -18.31 -21.17 -20.95
CA GLY A 74 -17.74 -22.48 -20.56
C GLY A 74 -16.21 -22.61 -20.71
N LEU A 75 -15.51 -21.52 -21.06
CA LEU A 75 -14.06 -21.52 -21.35
C LEU A 75 -13.17 -21.34 -20.10
N SER A 76 -13.77 -21.05 -18.93
CA SER A 76 -13.07 -20.33 -17.85
C SER A 76 -12.59 -21.16 -16.65
N CYS A 77 -12.91 -22.45 -16.53
CA CYS A 77 -12.48 -23.26 -15.38
C CYS A 77 -11.06 -23.86 -15.56
N LYS A 78 -10.10 -23.05 -16.04
CA LYS A 78 -8.69 -23.45 -16.10
C LYS A 78 -8.02 -23.11 -14.77
N LYS A 79 -7.17 -24.02 -14.26
CA LYS A 79 -6.40 -23.85 -12.99
C LYS A 79 -5.64 -22.51 -12.95
N ASN A 80 -5.17 -22.06 -14.11
CA ASN A 80 -4.49 -20.78 -14.31
C ASN A 80 -5.33 -19.54 -13.95
N ASN A 81 -6.64 -19.59 -14.21
CA ASN A 81 -7.52 -18.44 -14.05
C ASN A 81 -7.87 -18.16 -12.59
N VAL A 82 -7.56 -19.08 -11.67
CA VAL A 82 -7.85 -18.93 -10.24
C VAL A 82 -7.00 -17.82 -9.64
N PHE A 83 -5.69 -17.85 -9.90
CA PHE A 83 -4.76 -16.85 -9.38
C PHE A 83 -4.98 -15.48 -10.01
N LEU A 84 -5.27 -15.41 -11.32
CA LEU A 84 -5.61 -14.13 -11.95
C LEU A 84 -6.93 -13.55 -11.42
N ALA A 85 -7.96 -14.38 -11.23
CA ALA A 85 -9.25 -13.91 -10.74
C ALA A 85 -9.18 -13.47 -9.28
N SER A 86 -8.48 -14.22 -8.41
CA SER A 86 -8.28 -13.82 -7.01
C SER A 86 -7.52 -12.51 -6.93
N ARG A 87 -6.45 -12.35 -7.72
CA ARG A 87 -5.66 -11.11 -7.75
C ARG A 87 -6.50 -9.91 -8.15
N SER A 88 -7.28 -10.02 -9.23
CA SER A 88 -8.12 -8.91 -9.70
C SER A 88 -9.17 -8.50 -8.67
N TYR A 89 -9.79 -9.47 -7.98
CA TYR A 89 -10.77 -9.18 -6.92
C TYR A 89 -10.12 -8.47 -5.72
N THR A 90 -8.98 -8.98 -5.23
CA THR A 90 -8.26 -8.37 -4.13
C THR A 90 -7.78 -6.96 -4.49
N SER A 91 -7.18 -6.78 -5.68
CA SER A 91 -6.74 -5.46 -6.13
C SER A 91 -7.88 -4.44 -6.23
N VAL A 92 -9.09 -4.83 -6.66
CA VAL A 92 -10.25 -3.90 -6.66
C VAL A 92 -10.58 -3.44 -5.24
N ILE A 93 -10.63 -4.38 -4.28
CA ILE A 93 -10.92 -4.05 -2.88
C ILE A 93 -9.83 -3.13 -2.31
N THR A 94 -8.56 -3.47 -2.52
CA THR A 94 -7.42 -2.68 -2.03
C THR A 94 -7.44 -1.28 -2.63
N ILE A 95 -7.69 -1.14 -3.93
CA ILE A 95 -7.76 0.17 -4.60
C ILE A 95 -8.92 1.02 -4.04
N LEU A 96 -10.07 0.43 -3.76
CA LEU A 96 -11.19 1.14 -3.12
C LEU A 96 -10.81 1.62 -1.72
N LEU A 97 -10.18 0.75 -0.92
CA LEU A 97 -9.71 1.10 0.43
C LEU A 97 -8.62 2.18 0.41
N LEU A 98 -7.70 2.12 -0.55
CA LEU A 98 -6.67 3.15 -0.76
C LEU A 98 -7.29 4.51 -1.10
N ASN A 99 -8.32 4.54 -1.95
CA ASN A 99 -9.01 5.81 -2.27
C ASN A 99 -9.70 6.42 -1.04
N ILE A 100 -10.29 5.59 -0.17
CA ILE A 100 -10.87 6.04 1.10
C ILE A 100 -9.75 6.57 2.01
N ALA A 101 -8.63 5.86 2.10
CA ALA A 101 -7.46 6.28 2.87
C ALA A 101 -6.94 7.66 2.45
N LEU A 102 -6.74 7.86 1.15
CA LEU A 102 -6.27 9.13 0.58
C LEU A 102 -7.29 10.26 0.80
N PHE A 103 -8.59 9.94 0.80
CA PHE A 103 -9.62 10.92 1.13
C PHE A 103 -9.54 11.33 2.61
N VAL A 104 -9.40 10.36 3.53
CA VAL A 104 -9.22 10.64 4.96
C VAL A 104 -7.93 11.42 5.21
N TRP A 105 -6.83 11.09 4.53
CA TRP A 105 -5.57 11.83 4.61
C TRP A 105 -5.74 13.31 4.24
N MET A 106 -6.53 13.59 3.19
CA MET A 106 -6.67 14.94 2.64
C MET A 106 -7.62 15.83 3.45
N TYR A 107 -8.65 15.25 4.08
CA TYR A 107 -9.73 15.99 4.74
C TYR A 107 -9.80 15.77 6.27
N GLY A 108 -8.96 14.90 6.83
CA GLY A 108 -8.97 14.56 8.25
C GLY A 108 -7.57 14.36 8.81
N GLN A 109 -7.46 14.37 10.13
CA GLN A 109 -6.23 13.99 10.82
C GLN A 109 -6.16 12.47 10.91
N LEU A 110 -5.06 11.90 10.43
CA LEU A 110 -4.79 10.47 10.57
C LEU A 110 -4.21 10.19 11.95
N ASN A 111 -4.88 9.30 12.67
CA ASN A 111 -4.40 8.79 13.95
C ASN A 111 -3.52 7.55 13.73
N PHE A 112 -2.62 7.29 14.67
CA PHE A 112 -1.72 6.11 14.66
C PHE A 112 -2.42 4.81 14.26
N PHE A 113 -3.58 4.50 14.84
CA PHE A 113 -4.34 3.28 14.54
C PHE A 113 -4.81 3.20 13.09
N LEU A 114 -5.33 4.32 12.56
CA LEU A 114 -5.80 4.36 11.18
C LEU A 114 -4.61 4.20 10.22
N THR A 115 -3.51 4.92 10.47
CA THR A 115 -2.30 4.80 9.66
C THR A 115 -1.73 3.39 9.68
N SER A 116 -1.76 2.72 10.83
CA SER A 116 -1.29 1.33 10.96
C SER A 116 -2.12 0.33 10.19
N ILE A 117 -3.45 0.50 10.19
CA ILE A 117 -4.34 -0.32 9.37
C ILE A 117 -4.12 -0.03 7.88
N PHE A 118 -3.98 1.24 7.48
CA PHE A 118 -3.79 1.60 6.07
C PHE A 118 -2.45 1.11 5.52
N LEU A 119 -1.34 1.43 6.18
CA LEU A 119 0.00 1.01 5.72
C LEU A 119 0.22 -0.50 5.88
N GLY A 120 -0.30 -1.08 6.97
CA GLY A 120 -0.11 -2.50 7.26
C GLY A 120 -1.02 -3.43 6.49
N LEU A 121 -2.32 -3.26 6.66
CA LEU A 121 -3.29 -4.23 6.16
C LEU A 121 -3.69 -3.97 4.73
N ILE A 122 -3.67 -2.73 4.27
CA ILE A 122 -4.14 -2.39 2.91
C ILE A 122 -2.95 -2.36 1.96
N ASP A 123 -1.89 -1.62 2.26
CA ASP A 123 -0.79 -1.46 1.30
C ASP A 123 0.19 -2.65 1.32
N THR A 124 0.83 -2.91 2.46
CA THR A 124 1.90 -3.92 2.52
C THR A 124 1.39 -5.36 2.40
N ALA A 125 0.23 -5.68 2.99
CA ALA A 125 -0.36 -7.01 2.81
C ALA A 125 -0.82 -7.26 1.35
N ASP A 126 -1.41 -6.27 0.67
CA ASP A 126 -1.80 -6.43 -0.74
C ASP A 126 -0.58 -6.59 -1.65
N PHE A 127 0.47 -5.79 -1.41
CA PHE A 127 1.73 -5.91 -2.14
C PHE A 127 2.35 -7.31 -2.01
N MET A 128 2.44 -7.83 -0.77
CA MET A 128 2.96 -9.18 -0.52
C MET A 128 2.08 -10.27 -1.14
N PHE A 129 0.75 -10.09 -1.10
CA PHE A 129 -0.17 -11.01 -1.74
C PHE A 129 -0.03 -11.02 -3.26
N ILE A 130 0.09 -9.84 -3.90
CA ILE A 130 0.32 -9.73 -5.34
C ILE A 130 1.66 -10.37 -5.73
N MET A 131 2.72 -10.11 -4.99
CA MET A 131 4.03 -10.73 -5.23
C MET A 131 3.95 -12.25 -5.10
N GLY A 132 3.35 -12.76 -4.03
CA GLY A 132 3.19 -14.18 -3.77
C GLY A 132 2.33 -14.89 -4.82
N THR A 133 1.23 -14.27 -5.25
CA THR A 133 0.36 -14.82 -6.31
C THR A 133 1.04 -14.81 -7.68
N ASN A 134 1.82 -13.78 -8.01
CA ASN A 134 2.63 -13.76 -9.23
C ASN A 134 3.67 -14.89 -9.21
N PHE A 135 4.37 -15.07 -8.10
CA PHE A 135 5.33 -16.16 -7.94
C PHE A 135 4.67 -17.53 -8.08
N ALA A 136 3.55 -17.78 -7.38
CA ALA A 136 2.81 -19.03 -7.46
C ALA A 136 2.29 -19.31 -8.88
N HIS A 137 1.81 -18.28 -9.57
CA HIS A 137 1.36 -18.38 -10.96
C HIS A 137 2.52 -18.71 -11.92
N SER A 138 3.69 -18.09 -11.75
CA SER A 138 4.90 -18.42 -12.51
C SER A 138 5.34 -19.87 -12.28
N VAL A 139 5.30 -20.36 -11.03
CA VAL A 139 5.61 -21.76 -10.70
C VAL A 139 4.60 -22.72 -11.34
N LEU A 140 3.30 -22.36 -11.35
CA LEU A 140 2.26 -23.13 -12.01
C LEU A 140 2.50 -23.25 -13.52
N LEU A 141 2.85 -22.14 -14.18
CA LEU A 141 3.18 -22.14 -15.60
C LEU A 141 4.45 -22.94 -15.90
N TYR A 142 5.48 -22.79 -15.06
CA TYR A 142 6.71 -23.57 -15.15
C TYR A 142 6.44 -25.07 -15.06
N THR A 143 5.67 -25.50 -14.06
CA THR A 143 5.30 -26.93 -13.92
C THR A 143 4.42 -27.42 -15.05
N ALA A 144 3.54 -26.59 -15.60
CA ALA A 144 2.74 -26.95 -16.76
C ALA A 144 3.60 -27.18 -18.03
N VAL A 145 4.65 -26.40 -18.23
CA VAL A 145 5.55 -26.51 -19.40
C VAL A 145 6.57 -27.64 -19.24
N ILE A 146 7.27 -27.69 -18.10
CA ILE A 146 8.40 -28.64 -17.91
C ILE A 146 7.90 -30.01 -17.45
N HIS A 147 6.85 -30.07 -16.65
CA HIS A 147 6.34 -31.31 -16.05
C HIS A 147 4.83 -31.51 -16.29
N PRO A 148 4.40 -31.67 -17.55
CA PRO A 148 2.98 -31.71 -17.91
C PRO A 148 2.21 -32.88 -17.25
N PHE A 149 2.88 -34.03 -17.03
CA PHE A 149 2.29 -35.17 -16.34
C PHE A 149 1.96 -34.88 -14.86
N ILE A 150 2.85 -34.15 -14.17
CA ILE A 150 2.62 -33.73 -12.78
C ILE A 150 1.47 -32.72 -12.72
N TYR A 151 1.46 -31.76 -13.64
CA TYR A 151 0.41 -30.75 -13.73
C TYR A 151 -0.98 -31.32 -14.02
N ALA A 152 -1.06 -32.35 -14.86
CA ALA A 152 -2.32 -33.01 -15.20
C ALA A 152 -2.84 -33.88 -14.04
N ASN A 153 -1.98 -34.72 -13.45
CA ASN A 153 -2.41 -35.80 -12.56
C ASN A 153 -2.41 -35.43 -11.06
N TYR A 154 -1.48 -34.58 -10.60
CA TYR A 154 -1.28 -34.31 -9.17
C TYR A 154 -1.81 -32.95 -8.73
N LEU A 155 -1.63 -31.91 -9.56
CA LEU A 155 -2.08 -30.56 -9.24
C LEU A 155 -3.58 -30.42 -9.43
N THR A 156 -4.36 -30.49 -8.35
CA THR A 156 -5.81 -30.25 -8.40
C THR A 156 -6.15 -28.79 -8.10
N PHE A 157 -7.36 -28.36 -8.49
CA PHE A 157 -7.88 -27.02 -8.19
C PHE A 157 -7.84 -26.69 -6.70
N LYS A 158 -8.11 -27.69 -5.84
CA LYS A 158 -8.09 -27.55 -4.37
C LYS A 158 -6.71 -27.12 -3.84
N HIS A 159 -5.63 -27.63 -4.43
CA HIS A 159 -4.27 -27.23 -4.05
C HIS A 159 -4.01 -25.77 -4.41
N CYS A 160 -4.45 -25.31 -5.59
CA CYS A 160 -4.28 -23.91 -6.00
C CYS A 160 -5.04 -22.95 -5.06
N VAL A 161 -6.25 -23.33 -4.64
CA VAL A 161 -7.02 -22.57 -3.65
C VAL A 161 -6.33 -22.59 -2.29
N GLY A 162 -5.82 -23.74 -1.85
CA GLY A 162 -5.07 -23.85 -0.59
C GLY A 162 -3.85 -22.93 -0.56
N VAL A 163 -3.04 -22.93 -1.62
CA VAL A 163 -1.90 -22.01 -1.77
C VAL A 163 -2.36 -20.55 -1.72
N GLY A 164 -3.46 -20.21 -2.40
CA GLY A 164 -4.02 -18.87 -2.35
C GLY A 164 -4.39 -18.42 -0.93
N ILE A 165 -5.04 -19.29 -0.14
CA ILE A 165 -5.40 -19.01 1.27
C ILE A 165 -4.14 -18.84 2.12
N SER A 166 -3.14 -19.72 1.97
CA SER A 166 -1.87 -19.61 2.69
C SER A 166 -1.14 -18.31 2.37
N LEU A 167 -1.17 -17.86 1.11
CA LEU A 167 -0.57 -16.58 0.72
C LEU A 167 -1.30 -15.39 1.36
N VAL A 168 -2.64 -15.40 1.43
CA VAL A 168 -3.39 -14.35 2.14
C VAL A 168 -2.96 -14.30 3.61
N PHE A 169 -2.92 -15.45 4.28
CA PHE A 169 -2.55 -15.52 5.70
C PHE A 169 -1.13 -14.97 5.95
N LEU A 170 -0.15 -15.41 5.16
CA LEU A 170 1.23 -14.93 5.28
C LEU A 170 1.35 -13.44 4.99
N ALA A 171 0.68 -12.96 3.95
CA ALA A 171 0.70 -11.56 3.58
C ALA A 171 0.05 -10.66 4.66
N SER A 172 -1.06 -11.09 5.25
CA SER A 172 -1.68 -10.36 6.37
C SER A 172 -0.77 -10.31 7.60
N LEU A 173 -0.09 -11.41 7.94
CA LEU A 173 0.81 -11.46 9.09
C LEU A 173 2.02 -10.53 8.89
N GLN A 174 2.63 -10.54 7.71
CA GLN A 174 3.72 -9.63 7.37
C GLN A 174 3.25 -8.16 7.33
N GLY A 175 2.08 -7.91 6.75
CA GLY A 175 1.51 -6.57 6.67
C GLY A 175 1.25 -5.95 8.04
N VAL A 176 0.75 -6.72 9.01
CA VAL A 176 0.57 -6.21 10.39
C VAL A 176 1.90 -5.79 11.00
N VAL A 177 2.95 -6.60 10.88
CA VAL A 177 4.27 -6.31 11.47
C VAL A 177 4.87 -5.06 10.83
N ILE A 178 4.88 -4.98 9.50
CA ILE A 178 5.47 -3.85 8.76
C ILE A 178 4.63 -2.59 9.01
N GLY A 179 3.31 -2.67 8.96
CA GLY A 179 2.42 -1.53 9.17
C GLY A 179 2.49 -0.94 10.58
N MET A 180 2.62 -1.79 11.60
CA MET A 180 2.90 -1.33 12.96
C MET A 180 4.24 -0.62 13.03
N GLY A 181 5.29 -1.21 12.45
CA GLY A 181 6.62 -0.59 12.39
C GLY A 181 6.60 0.79 11.73
N CYS A 182 6.03 0.90 10.52
CA CYS A 182 5.91 2.17 9.79
C CYS A 182 5.09 3.21 10.57
N SER A 183 4.05 2.79 11.28
CA SER A 183 3.21 3.73 12.04
C SER A 183 3.87 4.24 13.31
N ILE A 184 4.73 3.42 13.94
CA ILE A 184 5.55 3.85 15.08
C ILE A 184 6.52 4.94 14.62
N LEU A 185 7.10 4.80 13.43
CA LEU A 185 7.99 5.81 12.85
C LEU A 185 7.26 7.10 12.48
N LEU A 186 6.03 7.01 11.97
CA LEU A 186 5.25 8.19 11.57
C LEU A 186 4.60 8.94 12.74
N PHE A 187 4.22 8.23 13.81
CA PHE A 187 3.56 8.83 14.99
C PHE A 187 4.25 8.41 16.29
N PRO A 188 5.51 8.84 16.51
CA PRO A 188 6.29 8.43 17.68
C PRO A 188 5.62 8.86 19.00
N SER A 189 4.95 10.02 19.02
CA SER A 189 4.28 10.58 20.21
C SER A 189 3.02 9.81 20.64
N SER A 190 2.33 9.14 19.70
CA SER A 190 1.08 8.40 19.93
C SER A 190 1.28 6.88 19.90
N SER A 191 2.52 6.43 19.73
CA SER A 191 2.86 5.02 19.61
C SER A 191 2.92 4.34 21.00
N PRO A 192 2.56 3.04 21.09
CA PRO A 192 2.68 2.28 22.33
C PRO A 192 4.14 1.98 22.71
N ILE A 193 5.06 2.04 21.74
CA ILE A 193 6.50 1.82 21.91
C ILE A 193 7.19 3.16 21.65
N LYS A 194 7.68 3.80 22.71
CA LYS A 194 8.40 5.08 22.61
C LYS A 194 9.67 4.88 21.76
N CYS A 195 9.63 5.39 20.53
CA CYS A 195 10.79 5.45 19.64
C CYS A 195 11.32 6.89 19.63
N PRO A 196 12.49 7.16 20.24
CA PRO A 196 13.12 8.47 20.14
C PRO A 196 13.54 8.74 18.69
N ILE A 197 13.23 9.94 18.18
CA ILE A 197 13.53 10.38 16.81
C ILE A 197 15.02 10.20 16.48
N GLU A 198 15.92 10.43 17.44
CA GLU A 198 17.37 10.29 17.28
C GLU A 198 17.85 8.87 16.99
N THR A 199 17.04 7.85 17.29
CA THR A 199 17.44 6.43 17.18
C THR A 199 16.64 5.63 16.16
N CYS A 200 15.45 6.10 15.80
CA CYS A 200 14.48 5.31 15.03
C CYS A 200 14.28 5.81 13.59
N GLN A 201 14.64 7.06 13.29
CA GLN A 201 14.37 7.70 12.00
C GLN A 201 15.64 7.90 11.17
#